data_AF-W9VDK2-F1
#
_entry.id   AF-W9VDK2-F1
#
_cell.length_a   1.000
_cell.length_b   1.000
_cell.length_c   1.000
_cell.angle_alpha   90.00
_cell.angle_beta   90.00
_cell.angle_gamma   90.00
#
_symmetry.space_group_name_H-M   'P 1'
#
loop_
_entity.id
_entity.type
_entity.pdbx_description
1 polymer ?
#
loop_
_entity_poly.entity_id
_entity_poly.type
_entity_poly.pdbx_seq_one_letter_code
_entity_poly.pdbx_strand_id
1 'polypeptide(L)'
;MTINGKQCGNGIVEGEDCDFGVSESCAGNSCCNPTTCKFNSGAVCDPSNEACCTSTYQLASTGTVCRASTGQCDPADTCSGTNGTCPTDTTAPDGIDCGSGLECASSQCKILTGHKSYHAAQT
;
A
#
# COMPACT_ATOMS: atom_id res chain seq x y z
N MET A 1 13.84 -30.08 -11.31
CA MET A 1 14.42 -28.74 -11.54
C MET A 1 14.33 -28.00 -10.23
N THR A 2 15.48 -27.55 -9.73
CA THR A 2 15.67 -26.96 -8.41
C THR A 2 15.05 -25.56 -8.36
N ILE A 3 13.88 -25.41 -7.75
CA ILE A 3 13.29 -24.11 -7.38
C ILE A 3 13.94 -23.57 -6.10
N ASN A 4 15.26 -23.38 -6.15
CA ASN A 4 16.06 -22.91 -5.01
C ASN A 4 17.11 -21.89 -5.48
N GLY A 5 16.65 -20.78 -6.04
CA GLY A 5 17.49 -19.62 -6.35
C GLY A 5 16.62 -18.45 -6.79
N LYS A 6 16.92 -17.24 -6.32
CA LYS A 6 16.30 -15.99 -6.80
C LYS A 6 16.45 -15.92 -8.32
N GLN A 7 15.36 -15.76 -9.06
CA GLN A 7 15.39 -15.81 -10.52
C GLN A 7 15.12 -14.43 -11.14
N CYS A 8 16.18 -13.65 -11.32
CA CYS A 8 16.10 -12.37 -12.00
C CYS A 8 15.47 -12.45 -13.40
N GLY A 9 14.47 -11.61 -13.64
CA GLY A 9 13.75 -11.48 -14.91
C GLY A 9 12.47 -12.32 -14.98
N ASN A 10 11.97 -12.83 -13.85
CA ASN A 10 10.69 -13.56 -13.78
C ASN A 10 9.51 -12.66 -13.36
N GLY A 11 9.77 -11.40 -13.00
CA GLY A 11 8.76 -10.45 -12.53
C GLY A 11 8.39 -10.57 -11.05
N ILE A 12 9.19 -11.27 -10.24
CA ILE A 12 8.93 -11.51 -8.82
C ILE A 12 10.14 -11.07 -8.00
N VAL A 13 9.94 -10.11 -7.10
CA VAL A 13 11.00 -9.64 -6.19
C VAL A 13 11.20 -10.64 -5.05
N GLU A 14 12.16 -11.56 -5.21
CA GLU A 14 12.48 -12.63 -4.24
C GLU A 14 13.65 -12.25 -3.33
N GLY A 15 13.73 -10.97 -2.97
CA GLY A 15 14.84 -10.33 -2.25
C GLY A 15 15.95 -9.79 -3.16
N GLU A 16 15.64 -9.61 -4.44
CA GLU A 16 16.34 -8.68 -5.33
C GLU A 16 15.85 -7.24 -5.05
N ASP A 17 16.47 -6.22 -5.66
CA ASP A 17 16.00 -4.85 -5.44
C ASP A 17 14.80 -4.54 -6.36
N CYS A 18 14.75 -5.19 -7.52
CA CYS A 18 13.69 -5.07 -8.51
C CYS A 18 13.67 -6.30 -9.42
N ASP A 19 12.51 -6.70 -9.91
CA ASP A 19 12.39 -7.71 -10.98
C ASP A 19 11.11 -7.43 -11.77
N PHE A 20 11.26 -6.91 -12.99
CA PHE A 20 10.16 -6.46 -13.85
C PHE A 20 9.74 -7.50 -14.90
N GLY A 21 10.33 -8.69 -14.90
CA GLY A 21 10.14 -9.65 -15.99
C GLY A 21 10.73 -9.13 -17.31
N VAL A 22 10.32 -9.74 -18.43
CA VAL A 22 10.74 -9.34 -19.81
C VAL A 22 9.91 -8.20 -20.42
N SER A 23 9.09 -7.48 -19.64
CA SER A 23 8.05 -6.58 -20.18
C SER A 23 8.14 -5.11 -19.76
N GLU A 24 7.55 -4.27 -20.62
CA GLU A 24 7.55 -2.80 -20.73
C GLU A 24 7.38 -1.89 -19.50
N SER A 25 7.16 -2.37 -18.28
CA SER A 25 6.99 -1.49 -17.10
C SER A 25 8.27 -0.70 -16.75
N CYS A 26 9.39 -1.12 -17.33
CA CYS A 26 10.66 -0.41 -17.32
C CYS A 26 10.91 0.19 -18.72
N ALA A 27 10.47 1.43 -18.97
CA ALA A 27 10.63 2.07 -20.29
C ALA A 27 12.10 2.04 -20.72
N GLY A 28 12.45 1.09 -21.59
CA GLY A 28 13.78 0.92 -22.16
C GLY A 28 14.89 0.49 -21.19
N ASN A 29 14.62 -0.34 -20.17
CA ASN A 29 15.68 -0.88 -19.30
C ASN A 29 16.37 0.22 -18.44
N SER A 30 15.64 1.29 -18.08
CA SER A 30 16.19 2.44 -17.35
C SER A 30 16.03 2.34 -15.82
N CYS A 31 15.24 1.39 -15.33
CA CYS A 31 14.88 1.27 -13.91
C CYS A 31 15.50 0.07 -13.21
N CYS A 32 15.63 -1.07 -13.88
CA CYS A 32 16.09 -2.32 -13.29
C CYS A 32 17.01 -3.04 -14.27
N ASN A 33 18.19 -3.44 -13.81
CA ASN A 33 19.12 -4.22 -14.61
C ASN A 33 18.62 -5.67 -14.73
N PRO A 34 18.30 -6.17 -15.93
CA PRO A 34 17.66 -7.48 -16.13
C PRO A 34 18.62 -8.66 -15.92
N THR A 35 19.92 -8.38 -15.70
CA THR A 35 20.92 -9.41 -15.39
C THR A 35 21.22 -9.48 -13.90
N THR A 36 21.10 -8.37 -13.17
CA THR A 36 21.46 -8.31 -11.75
C THR A 36 20.29 -8.05 -10.82
N CYS A 37 19.12 -7.69 -11.34
CA CYS A 37 17.92 -7.32 -10.59
C CYS A 37 18.22 -6.27 -9.51
N LYS A 38 18.97 -5.26 -9.96
CA LYS A 38 19.37 -4.07 -9.23
C LYS A 38 18.80 -2.84 -9.91
N PHE A 39 18.40 -1.84 -9.13
CA PHE A 39 17.96 -0.58 -9.71
C PHE A 39 19.08 0.03 -10.59
N ASN A 40 18.70 0.50 -11.77
CA ASN A 40 19.59 1.27 -12.62
C ASN A 40 19.76 2.69 -12.08
N SER A 41 20.82 3.39 -12.52
CA SER A 41 21.28 4.63 -11.91
C SER A 41 20.19 5.71 -11.83
N GLY A 42 19.65 5.91 -10.62
CA GLY A 42 18.65 6.91 -10.29
C GLY A 42 17.33 6.33 -9.81
N ALA A 43 16.97 5.09 -10.16
CA ALA A 43 15.76 4.46 -9.66
C ALA A 43 15.92 4.05 -8.19
N VAL A 44 14.86 4.25 -7.40
CA VAL A 44 14.83 3.93 -5.95
C VAL A 44 13.65 3.04 -5.54
N CYS A 45 12.70 2.82 -6.45
CA CYS A 45 11.48 2.06 -6.21
C CYS A 45 10.87 1.53 -7.52
N ASP A 46 9.90 0.62 -7.42
CA ASP A 46 9.17 0.03 -8.55
C ASP A 46 7.66 0.39 -8.56
N PRO A 47 7.16 1.21 -9.50
CA PRO A 47 5.73 1.59 -9.56
C PRO A 47 4.77 0.43 -9.89
N SER A 48 5.27 -0.75 -10.28
CA SER A 48 4.46 -1.93 -10.60
C SER A 48 3.91 -2.62 -9.35
N ASN A 49 4.61 -2.49 -8.21
CA ASN A 49 4.24 -3.13 -6.93
C ASN A 49 4.28 -2.17 -5.74
N GLU A 50 4.84 -0.97 -5.90
CA GLU A 50 4.97 0.05 -4.86
C GLU A 50 4.06 1.25 -5.17
N ALA A 51 2.92 1.35 -4.47
CA ALA A 51 1.94 2.42 -4.67
C ALA A 51 2.44 3.84 -4.31
N CYS A 52 3.54 3.95 -3.56
CA CYS A 52 4.24 5.20 -3.28
C CYS A 52 5.46 5.43 -4.18
N CYS A 53 5.59 4.68 -5.28
CA CYS A 53 6.57 4.93 -6.31
C CYS A 53 5.93 5.67 -7.50
N THR A 54 6.59 6.72 -7.97
CA THR A 54 6.14 7.48 -9.14
C THR A 54 6.50 6.76 -10.44
N SER A 55 5.88 7.17 -11.55
CA SER A 55 6.23 6.66 -12.89
C SER A 55 7.67 6.98 -13.33
N THR A 56 8.40 7.81 -12.57
CA THR A 56 9.81 8.11 -12.79
C THR A 56 10.74 7.36 -11.84
N TYR A 57 10.26 6.29 -11.20
CA TYR A 57 11.02 5.43 -10.28
C TYR A 57 11.58 6.18 -9.06
N GLN A 58 10.86 7.22 -8.60
CA GLN A 58 11.18 8.00 -7.41
C GLN A 58 10.09 7.81 -6.34
N LEU A 59 10.47 8.00 -5.08
CA LEU A 59 9.51 8.01 -3.99
C LEU A 59 8.56 9.19 -4.12
N ALA A 60 7.26 8.93 -3.98
CA ALA A 60 6.25 9.97 -3.86
C ALA A 60 6.50 10.82 -2.61
N SER A 61 6.10 12.09 -2.65
CA SER A 61 6.25 13.01 -1.51
C SER A 61 5.48 12.54 -0.27
N THR A 62 5.96 12.93 0.91
CA THR A 62 5.21 12.72 2.16
C THR A 62 3.81 13.29 2.05
N GLY A 63 2.80 12.50 2.43
CA GLY A 63 1.38 12.91 2.38
C GLY A 63 0.68 12.61 1.05
N THR A 64 1.38 12.12 0.02
CA THR A 64 0.70 11.62 -1.19
C THR A 64 -0.20 10.44 -0.85
N VAL A 65 -1.48 10.51 -1.23
CA VAL A 65 -2.44 9.43 -0.95
C VAL A 65 -2.12 8.22 -1.83
N CYS A 66 -1.88 7.06 -1.20
CA CYS A 66 -1.63 5.79 -1.87
C CYS A 66 -2.78 4.79 -1.73
N ARG A 67 -3.62 4.94 -0.70
CA ARG A 67 -4.93 4.29 -0.59
C ARG A 67 -5.98 5.32 -0.18
N ALA A 68 -7.05 5.44 -0.96
CA ALA A 68 -8.14 6.35 -0.64
C ALA A 68 -8.90 5.87 0.61
N SER A 69 -9.44 6.82 1.37
CA SER A 69 -10.31 6.52 2.51
C SER A 69 -11.62 5.88 2.03
N THR A 70 -12.13 4.88 2.77
CA THR A 70 -13.48 4.34 2.57
C THR A 70 -14.51 4.84 3.59
N GLY A 71 -14.07 5.60 4.60
CA GLY A 71 -14.94 6.22 5.59
C GLY A 71 -14.18 6.73 6.81
N GLN A 72 -14.91 7.25 7.80
CA GLN A 72 -14.30 7.81 9.01
C GLN A 72 -13.45 6.78 9.79
N CYS A 73 -13.83 5.51 9.72
CA CYS A 73 -13.11 4.41 10.38
C CYS A 73 -11.96 3.82 9.56
N ASP A 74 -11.83 4.26 8.31
CA ASP A 74 -10.84 3.82 7.35
C ASP A 74 -10.26 5.05 6.62
N PRO A 75 -9.41 5.84 7.30
CA PRO A 75 -8.79 7.02 6.72
C PRO A 75 -7.86 6.67 5.55
N ALA A 76 -7.51 7.69 4.76
CA ALA A 76 -6.61 7.50 3.61
C ALA A 76 -5.19 7.20 4.10
N ASP A 77 -4.53 6.22 3.49
CA ASP A 77 -3.12 5.98 3.71
C ASP A 77 -2.28 6.91 2.84
N THR A 78 -1.20 7.42 3.43
CA THR A 78 -0.33 8.36 2.76
C THR A 78 1.12 7.89 2.76
N CYS A 79 1.82 8.21 1.68
CA CYS A 79 3.23 7.91 1.52
C CYS A 79 4.07 8.63 2.57
N SER A 80 5.08 7.95 3.10
CA SER A 80 6.01 8.52 4.08
C SER A 80 7.03 9.47 3.44
N GLY A 81 7.25 9.37 2.11
CA GLY A 81 8.34 10.03 1.41
C GLY A 81 9.69 9.31 1.51
N THR A 82 9.75 8.17 2.20
CA THR A 82 11.00 7.43 2.48
C THR A 82 10.93 5.96 2.12
N ASN A 83 9.76 5.46 1.69
CA ASN A 83 9.53 4.10 1.23
C ASN A 83 8.46 4.12 0.12
N GLY A 84 8.60 3.26 -0.89
CA GLY A 84 7.65 3.14 -1.99
C GLY A 84 6.48 2.19 -1.69
N THR A 85 6.57 1.35 -0.66
CA THR A 85 5.39 0.65 -0.16
C THR A 85 4.45 1.64 0.52
N CYS A 86 3.16 1.59 0.17
CA CYS A 86 2.12 2.26 0.95
C CYS A 86 2.07 1.61 2.35
N PRO A 87 2.01 2.39 3.44
CA PRO A 87 1.90 1.84 4.78
C PRO A 87 0.67 0.93 4.91
N THR A 88 0.76 -0.09 5.76
CA THR A 88 -0.35 -1.03 6.01
C THR A 88 -1.53 -0.27 6.61
N ASP A 89 -2.71 -0.50 6.02
CA ASP A 89 -4.04 0.03 6.33
C ASP A 89 -4.13 0.70 7.71
N THR A 90 -4.02 2.03 7.74
CA THR A 90 -4.24 2.78 8.97
C THR A 90 -5.72 2.83 9.27
N THR A 91 -6.18 1.95 10.15
CA THR A 91 -7.57 1.92 10.61
C THR A 91 -7.76 2.83 11.82
N ALA A 92 -8.90 3.51 11.92
CA ALA A 92 -9.23 4.19 13.17
C ALA A 92 -9.35 3.15 14.31
N PRO A 93 -8.96 3.49 15.55
CA PRO A 93 -9.10 2.58 16.68
C PRO A 93 -10.55 2.13 16.86
N ASP A 94 -10.73 0.85 17.21
CA ASP A 94 -12.03 0.31 17.56
C ASP A 94 -12.62 1.11 18.76
N GLY A 95 -13.93 1.39 18.72
CA GLY A 95 -14.66 2.14 19.76
C GLY A 95 -14.68 3.66 19.59
N ILE A 96 -14.04 4.21 18.55
CA ILE A 96 -14.14 5.65 18.24
C ILE A 96 -15.50 5.95 17.60
N ASP A 97 -16.20 6.98 18.09
CA ASP A 97 -17.45 7.46 17.48
C ASP A 97 -17.24 7.85 16.02
N CYS A 98 -18.08 7.31 15.15
CA CYS A 98 -18.08 7.57 13.72
C CYS A 98 -19.37 8.22 13.21
N GLY A 99 -20.12 8.84 14.13
CA GLY A 99 -21.39 9.50 13.87
C GLY A 99 -22.60 8.56 13.99
N SER A 100 -23.77 9.17 14.13
CA SER A 100 -25.06 8.46 14.19
C SER A 100 -25.17 7.41 15.31
N GLY A 101 -24.39 7.56 16.39
CA GLY A 101 -24.34 6.60 17.50
C GLY A 101 -23.69 5.26 17.12
N LEU A 102 -22.87 5.25 16.07
CA LEU A 102 -22.06 4.12 15.64
C LEU A 102 -20.62 4.33 16.08
N GLU A 103 -19.88 3.22 16.19
CA GLU A 103 -18.47 3.24 16.54
C GLU A 103 -17.66 2.48 15.50
N CYS A 104 -16.40 2.85 15.37
CA CYS A 104 -15.47 2.13 14.52
C CYS A 104 -15.26 0.73 15.08
N ALA A 105 -15.37 -0.28 14.23
CA ALA A 105 -14.78 -1.57 14.51
C ALA A 105 -14.37 -2.27 13.22
N SER A 106 -13.14 -2.78 13.21
CA SER A 106 -12.57 -3.46 12.03
C SER A 106 -12.71 -2.61 10.77
N SER A 107 -12.25 -1.35 10.84
CA SER A 107 -12.29 -0.35 9.76
C SER A 107 -13.68 0.11 9.31
N GLN A 108 -14.76 -0.34 9.96
CA GLN A 108 -16.12 -0.03 9.56
C GLN A 108 -16.86 0.72 10.66
N CYS A 109 -17.66 1.71 10.26
CA CYS A 109 -18.57 2.39 11.15
C CYS A 109 -19.81 1.52 11.38
N LYS A 110 -19.93 0.89 12.55
CA LYS A 110 -20.99 -0.09 12.83
C LYS A 110 -21.45 -0.04 14.29
N ILE A 111 -22.58 -0.70 14.56
CA ILE A 111 -23.04 -0.86 15.94
C ILE A 111 -22.18 -1.94 16.62
N LEU A 112 -21.52 -1.59 17.73
CA LEU A 112 -20.86 -2.59 18.55
C LEU A 112 -21.90 -3.38 19.34
N THR A 113 -21.87 -4.70 19.20
CA THR A 113 -22.70 -5.67 19.93
C THR A 113 -22.34 -5.64 21.43
N GLY A 114 -22.77 -4.57 22.10
CA GLY A 114 -22.44 -4.25 23.49
C GLY A 114 -23.09 -2.94 23.95
N HIS A 115 -23.25 -1.97 23.04
CA HIS A 115 -24.00 -0.73 23.28
C HIS A 115 -25.50 -0.95 23.01
N LYS A 116 -26.16 -1.71 23.90
CA LYS A 116 -27.63 -1.91 23.92
C LYS A 116 -28.45 -0.62 24.08
N SER A 117 -27.82 0.56 24.16
CA SER A 117 -28.44 1.79 24.62
C SER A 117 -28.96 2.72 23.51
N TYR A 118 -28.48 2.61 22.26
CA TYR A 118 -28.80 3.60 21.23
C TYR A 118 -30.12 3.33 20.48
N HIS A 119 -30.65 2.10 20.53
CA HIS A 119 -31.93 1.74 19.90
C HIS A 119 -33.16 1.93 20.80
N ALA A 120 -33.00 2.50 22.01
CA ALA A 120 -34.10 2.73 22.94
C ALA A 120 -34.69 4.15 22.88
N ALA A 121 -34.19 5.04 22.01
CA ALA A 121 -34.56 6.46 22.02
C ALA A 121 -35.34 6.96 20.79
N GLN A 122 -35.87 6.08 19.93
CA GLN A 122 -36.66 6.46 18.75
C GLN A 122 -38.08 5.87 18.76
N THR A 123 -38.75 5.89 19.91
CA THR A 123 -40.21 5.70 19.99
C THR A 123 -40.94 7.02 19.92
#